data_AF-A0A841JU11-F1
#
_entry.id   AF-A0A841JU11-F1
#
_cell.length_a   1.000
_cell.length_b   1.000
_cell.length_c   1.000
_cell.angle_alpha   90.00
_cell.angle_beta   90.00
_cell.angle_gamma   90.00
#
_symmetry.space_group_name_H-M   'P 1'
#
loop_
_entity.id
_entity.type
_entity.pdbx_description
1 polymer ?
#
loop_
_entity_poly.entity_id
_entity_poly.type
_entity_poly.pdbx_seq_one_letter_code
_entity_poly.pdbx_strand_id
1 'polypeptide(L)' 'MRSELVFSAGSRVANRFLLSTIAMRAVHGLHINSTRVEDTANRVFADLASGSYVAVTVPAIKPLPLIDPLLLSPSI' A
#
# COMPACT_ATOMS: atom_id res chain seq x y z
N MET A 1 11.44 -11.39 8.82
CA MET A 1 11.27 -9.94 8.56
C MET A 1 11.45 -9.21 9.87
N ARG A 2 12.24 -8.15 9.88
CA ARG A 2 12.68 -7.42 11.08
C ARG A 2 11.62 -6.45 11.60
N SER A 3 11.10 -6.67 12.81
CA SER A 3 9.99 -5.90 13.36
C SER A 3 10.37 -4.44 13.63
N GLU A 4 11.60 -4.17 14.01
CA GLU A 4 12.13 -2.83 14.23
C GLU A 4 12.07 -1.95 12.97
N LEU A 5 12.29 -2.55 11.79
CA LEU A 5 12.18 -1.84 10.51
C LEU A 5 10.72 -1.48 10.21
N VAL A 6 9.78 -2.37 10.52
CA VAL A 6 8.34 -2.10 10.36
C VAL A 6 7.89 -0.97 11.29
N PHE A 7 8.31 -0.99 12.55
CA PHE A 7 8.00 0.08 13.51
C PHE A 7 8.60 1.43 13.07
N SER A 8 9.86 1.45 12.65
CA SER A 8 10.51 2.67 12.18
C SER A 8 9.86 3.24 10.90
N ALA A 9 9.51 2.38 9.94
CA ALA A 9 8.76 2.79 8.75
C ALA A 9 7.34 3.32 9.10
N GLY A 10 6.68 2.69 10.06
CA GLY A 10 5.37 3.15 10.58
C GLY A 10 5.41 4.53 11.23
N SER A 11 6.55 4.94 11.79
CA SER A 11 6.72 6.30 12.31
C SER A 11 6.80 7.36 11.20
N ARG A 12 7.20 6.98 9.98
CA ARG A 12 7.25 7.86 8.80
C ARG A 12 5.93 7.89 8.03
N VAL A 13 5.25 6.75 7.92
CA VAL A 13 4.00 6.61 7.17
C VAL A 13 2.85 6.43 8.16
N ALA A 14 2.21 7.54 8.54
CA ALA A 14 1.15 7.55 9.56
C ALA A 14 -0.04 6.63 9.23
N ASN A 15 -0.36 6.45 7.94
CA ASN A 15 -1.42 5.55 7.51
C ASN A 15 -0.87 4.12 7.31
N ARG A 16 -1.21 3.21 8.22
CA ARG A 16 -0.79 1.79 8.16
C ARG A 16 -1.22 1.05 6.88
N PHE A 17 -2.35 1.42 6.28
CA PHE A 17 -2.82 0.83 5.02
C PHE A 17 -2.03 1.35 3.82
N LEU A 18 -1.61 2.62 3.87
CA LEU A 18 -0.69 3.18 2.90
C LEU A 18 0.68 2.50 3.02
N LEU A 19 1.20 2.32 4.25
CA LEU A 19 2.45 1.61 4.52
C LEU A 19 2.42 0.19 3.93
N SER A 20 1.36 -0.58 4.19
CA SER A 20 1.23 -1.94 3.65
C SER A 20 1.15 -1.94 2.12
N THR A 21 0.44 -0.98 1.54
CA THR A 21 0.29 -0.87 0.07
C THR A 21 1.63 -0.55 -0.60
N ILE A 22 2.37 0.41 -0.06
CA ILE A 22 3.70 0.79 -0.58
C ILE A 22 4.66 -0.39 -0.44
N ALA A 23 4.73 -1.00 0.74
CA ALA A 23 5.61 -2.13 1.00
C ALA A 23 5.28 -3.31 0.07
N MET A 24 4.00 -3.67 -0.10
CA MET A 24 3.59 -4.74 -1.01
C MET A 24 4.02 -4.47 -2.46
N ARG A 25 3.75 -3.27 -2.98
CA ARG A 25 4.11 -2.90 -4.35
C ARG A 25 5.62 -2.86 -4.57
N ALA A 26 6.36 -2.28 -3.63
CA ALA A 26 7.81 -2.17 -3.72
C ALA A 26 8.49 -3.54 -3.61
N VAL A 27 8.07 -4.38 -2.66
CA VAL A 27 8.59 -5.75 -2.53
C VAL A 27 8.30 -6.54 -3.80
N HIS A 28 7.07 -6.51 -4.31
CA HIS A 28 6.73 -7.23 -5.54
C HIS A 28 7.55 -6.75 -6.76
N GLY A 29 7.77 -5.44 -6.90
CA GLY A 29 8.53 -4.89 -8.03
C GLY A 29 10.05 -5.08 -7.92
N LEU A 30 10.60 -5.20 -6.71
CA LEU A 30 12.05 -5.29 -6.47
C LEU A 30 12.54 -6.69 -6.16
N HIS A 31 11.64 -7.63 -5.88
CA HIS A 31 12.02 -8.98 -5.52
C HIS A 31 12.61 -9.74 -6.71
N ILE A 32 13.73 -10.42 -6.48
CA ILE A 32 14.38 -11.29 -7.44
C ILE A 32 14.21 -12.72 -6.95
N ASN A 33 13.69 -13.62 -7.79
CA ASN A 33 13.34 -15.00 -7.43
C ASN A 33 14.49 -15.81 -6.81
N SER A 34 15.74 -15.44 -7.06
CA SER A 34 16.93 -16.10 -6.49
C SER A 34 17.29 -15.61 -5.08
N THR A 35 16.55 -14.65 -4.52
CA THR A 35 16.79 -14.07 -3.19
C THR A 35 15.64 -14.42 -2.24
N ARG A 36 15.84 -14.28 -0.93
CA ARG A 36 14.74 -14.45 0.02
C ARG A 36 13.87 -13.19 -0.03
N VAL A 37 12.54 -13.37 -0.10
CA VAL A 37 11.56 -12.26 -0.05
C VAL A 37 11.79 -11.37 1.18
N GLU A 38 12.19 -11.98 2.30
CA GLU A 38 12.52 -11.28 3.53
C GLU A 38 13.62 -10.21 3.36
N ASP A 39 14.65 -10.48 2.57
CA ASP A 39 15.76 -9.54 2.37
C ASP A 39 15.27 -8.30 1.59
N THR A 40 14.44 -8.54 0.56
CA THR A 40 13.76 -7.47 -0.18
C THR A 40 12.83 -6.66 0.74
N ALA A 41 12.03 -7.33 1.58
CA ALA A 41 11.12 -6.68 2.50
C ALA A 41 11.86 -5.82 3.53
N ASN A 42 12.92 -6.35 4.15
CA ASN A 42 13.74 -5.61 5.10
C ASN A 42 14.36 -4.36 4.44
N ARG A 43 14.88 -4.47 3.21
CA ARG A 43 15.40 -3.32 2.45
C ARG A 43 14.32 -2.26 2.23
N VAL A 44 13.14 -2.68 1.75
CA VAL A 44 12.01 -1.76 1.50
C VAL A 44 11.59 -1.03 2.78
N PHE A 45 11.51 -1.71 3.92
CA PHE A 45 11.17 -1.05 5.20
C PHE A 45 12.28 -0.10 5.69
N ALA A 46 13.55 -0.43 5.47
CA ALA A 46 14.66 0.48 5.77
C ALA A 46 14.59 1.76 4.92
N ASP A 47 14.29 1.63 3.63
CA ASP A 47 14.14 2.76 2.72
C ASP A 47 12.88 3.61 3.02
N LEU A 48 11.80 2.99 3.51
CA LEU A 48 10.63 3.71 4.01
C LEU A 48 10.95 4.50 5.29
N ALA A 49 11.73 3.91 6.19
CA ALA A 49 12.17 4.56 7.42
C ALA A 49 13.12 5.75 7.16
N SER A 50 13.94 5.68 6.09
CA SER A 50 14.81 6.77 5.65
C SER A 50 14.08 7.90 4.93
N GLY A 51 12.85 7.65 4.44
CA GLY A 51 12.03 8.62 3.72
C GLY A 51 12.12 8.55 2.20
N SER A 52 12.84 7.57 1.64
CA SER A 52 13.03 7.42 0.18
C SER A 52 11.75 7.15 -0.61
N TYR A 53 10.70 6.63 0.04
CA TYR A 53 9.45 6.21 -0.60
C TYR A 53 8.24 7.13 -0.34
N VAL A 54 8.45 8.32 0.28
CA VAL A 54 7.37 9.21 0.72
C VAL A 54 6.58 9.85 -0.45
N ALA A 55 7.07 9.74 -1.68
CA ALA A 55 6.39 10.27 -2.87
C ALA A 55 5.27 9.38 -3.43
N VAL A 56 4.85 8.30 -2.76
CA VAL A 56 3.67 7.53 -3.18
C VAL A 56 2.41 8.25 -2.72
N THR A 57 1.88 9.11 -3.59
CA THR A 57 0.58 9.74 -3.41
C THR A 57 -0.51 8.68 -3.28
N VAL A 58 -1.44 8.89 -2.33
CA VAL A 58 -2.65 8.07 -2.22
C VAL A 58 -3.34 8.12 -3.59
N PRO A 59 -3.65 6.97 -4.21
CA PRO A 59 -4.35 6.97 -5.49
C PRO A 59 -5.66 7.73 -5.29
N ALA A 60 -5.91 8.72 -6.16
CA ALA A 60 -7.11 9.52 -6.07
C ALA A 60 -8.35 8.61 -6.02
N ILE A 61 -9.20 8.82 -5.00
CA ILE A 61 -10.45 8.07 -4.86
C ILE A 61 -11.29 8.42 -6.09
N LYS A 62 -11.40 7.50 -7.05
CA LYS A 62 -12.32 7.66 -8.16
C LYS A 62 -13.74 7.68 -7.57
N PRO A 63 -14.55 8.72 -7.81
CA PRO A 63 -15.94 8.73 -7.36
C PRO A 63 -16.63 7.46 -7.85
N LEU A 64 -17.35 6.79 -6.96
CA LEU A 64 -18.20 5.68 -7.35
C LEU A 64 -19.20 6.19 -8.40
N PRO A 65 -19.47 5.43 -9.48
CA PRO A 65 -20.51 5.79 -10.41
C PRO A 65 -21.84 5.93 -9.64
N LEU A 66 -22.60 6.98 -9.96
CA LEU A 66 -23.91 7.21 -9.35
C LEU A 66 -24.77 5.96 -9.61
N ILE A 67 -25.29 5.34 -8.55
CA ILE A 67 -26.24 4.24 -8.70
C ILE A 67 -27.54 4.87 -9.19
N ASP A 68 -27.95 4.54 -10.42
CA ASP A 68 -29.26 4.94 -10.93
C ASP A 68 -30.34 4.31 -10.03
N PRO A 69 -31.32 5.10 -9.54
CA PRO A 69 -32.40 4.56 -8.75
C PRO A 69 -33.18 3.55 -9.59
N LEU A 70 -33.32 2.32 -9.09
CA LEU A 70 -34.18 1.31 -9.68
C LEU A 70 -35.60 1.87 -9.72
N LEU A 71 -36.08 2.22 -10.91
CA LEU A 71 -37.47 2.59 -11.15
C LEU A 71 -38.32 1.34 -10.96
N LEU A 72 -38.73 1.09 -9.72
CA LEU A 72 -39.76 0.12 -9.40
C LEU A 72 -41.09 0.68 -9.95
N SER A 73 -41.43 0.33 -11.18
CA SER A 73 -42.78 0.54 -11.69
C SER A 73 -43.73 -0.34 -10.88
N PRO A 74 -44.78 0.24 -10.25
CA PRO A 74 -45.78 -0.58 -9.58
C PRO A 74 -46.46 -1.46 -10.62
N SER A 75 -46.46 -2.76 -10.39
CA SER A 75 -47.25 -3.72 -11.15
C SER A 75 -48.72 -3.47 -10.82
N ILE A 76 -49.50 -3.05 -11.81
CA ILE A 76 -50.96 -2.95 -11.76
C ILE A 76 -51.55 -4.32 -12.13
#